data_AF-A0A8G1EDE1-F1
#
_entry.id   AF-A0A8G1EDE1-F1
#
_cell.length_a   1.000
_cell.length_b   1.000
_cell.length_c   1.000
_cell.angle_alpha   90.00
_cell.angle_beta   90.00
_cell.angle_gamma   90.00
#
_symmetry.space_group_name_H-M   'P 1'
#
loop_
_entity.id
_entity.type
_entity.pdbx_description
1 polymer ?
#
loop_
_entity_poly.entity_id
_entity_poly.type
_entity_poly.pdbx_seq_one_letter_code
_entity_poly.pdbx_strand_id
1 'polypeptide(L)' 'MSKFYKIWMIFDPRRVFVAQGVFLFLLAAMIHLVVLSNGVNWFQIAASHNPAPAASE' A
#
# COMPACT_ATOMS: atom_id res chain seq x y z
N MET A 1 29.16 -28.38 -3.33
CA MET A 1 28.45 -27.73 -4.45
C MET A 1 26.99 -27.63 -4.07
N SER A 2 26.62 -26.48 -3.51
CA SER A 2 25.33 -26.25 -2.84
C SER A 2 24.19 -26.37 -3.84
N LYS A 3 23.21 -27.23 -3.52
CA LYS A 3 22.07 -27.62 -4.36
C LYS A 3 21.01 -26.51 -4.43
N PHE A 4 21.43 -25.29 -4.77
CA PHE A 4 20.56 -24.10 -4.83
C PHE A 4 19.43 -24.23 -5.86
N TYR A 5 19.49 -25.19 -6.79
CA TYR A 5 18.39 -25.49 -7.73
C TYR A 5 17.15 -26.11 -7.07
N LYS A 6 17.27 -26.71 -5.87
CA LYS A 6 16.12 -27.27 -5.15
C LYS A 6 15.16 -26.21 -4.62
N ILE A 7 15.61 -24.95 -4.46
CA ILE A 7 14.74 -23.87 -4.01
C ILE A 7 13.57 -23.67 -5.00
N TRP A 8 13.80 -23.91 -6.29
CA TRP A 8 12.79 -23.84 -7.34
C TRP A 8 11.77 -25.00 -7.32
N MET A 9 12.02 -26.09 -6.59
CA MET A 9 11.02 -27.15 -6.41
C MET A 9 10.06 -26.89 -5.24
N ILE A 10 10.41 -25.98 -4.32
CA ILE A 10 9.56 -25.63 -3.17
C ILE A 10 8.96 -24.22 -3.31
N PHE A 11 9.71 -23.30 -3.90
CA PHE A 11 9.29 -21.94 -4.23
C PHE A 11 8.83 -21.93 -5.69
N ASP A 12 7.56 -22.26 -5.89
CA ASP A 12 6.88 -22.19 -7.18
C ASP A 12 6.86 -20.72 -7.65
N PRO A 13 7.67 -20.32 -8.65
CA PRO A 13 8.07 -18.93 -8.88
C PRO A 13 6.88 -17.98 -9.02
N ARG A 14 5.80 -18.45 -9.64
CA ARG A 14 4.55 -17.71 -9.77
C ARG A 14 3.95 -17.33 -8.41
N ARG A 15 3.85 -18.28 -7.48
CA ARG A 15 3.26 -18.01 -6.15
C ARG A 15 4.12 -17.08 -5.33
N VAL A 16 5.44 -17.13 -5.49
CA VAL A 16 6.38 -16.29 -4.74
C VAL A 16 6.31 -14.85 -5.21
N PHE A 17 6.25 -14.61 -6.53
CA PHE A 17 6.03 -13.26 -7.05
C PHE A 17 4.67 -12.69 -6.66
N VAL A 18 3.61 -13.51 -6.68
CA VAL A 18 2.28 -13.08 -6.23
C VAL A 18 2.25 -12.83 -4.72
N ALA A 19 2.81 -13.73 -3.91
CA ALA A 19 2.86 -13.57 -2.46
C ALA A 19 3.70 -12.36 -2.06
N GLN A 20 4.84 -12.12 -2.72
CA GLN A 20 5.66 -10.95 -2.49
C GLN A 20 4.92 -9.67 -2.91
N GLY A 21 4.34 -9.63 -4.10
CA GLY A 21 3.57 -8.47 -4.57
C GLY A 21 2.38 -8.13 -3.65
N VAL A 22 1.60 -9.13 -3.25
CA VAL A 22 0.47 -8.97 -2.32
C VAL A 22 0.95 -8.56 -0.92
N PHE A 23 2.05 -9.13 -0.43
CA PHE A 23 2.62 -8.78 0.87
C PHE A 23 3.05 -7.31 0.93
N LEU A 24 3.77 -6.83 -0.08
CA LEU A 24 4.17 -5.42 -0.14
C LEU A 24 2.97 -4.49 -0.33
N PHE A 25 1.97 -4.90 -1.12
CA PHE A 25 0.76 -4.12 -1.32
C PHE A 25 -0.05 -3.97 -0.03
N LEU A 26 -0.27 -5.07 0.73
CA LEU A 26 -0.93 -5.02 2.02
C LEU A 26 -0.17 -4.13 3.01
N LEU A 27 1.16 -4.26 3.07
CA LEU A 27 1.99 -3.45 3.94
C LEU A 27 1.88 -1.97 3.59
N ALA A 28 1.93 -1.62 2.30
CA ALA A 28 1.76 -0.26 1.83
C ALA A 28 0.38 0.30 2.19
N ALA A 29 -0.69 -0.46 1.92
CA ALA A 29 -2.06 -0.05 2.25
C ALA A 29 -2.24 0.16 3.76
N MET A 30 -1.68 -0.71 4.60
CA MET A 30 -1.74 -0.56 6.06
C MET A 30 -1.07 0.75 6.52
N ILE A 31 0.09 1.10 5.98
CA ILE A 31 0.76 2.37 6.30
C ILE A 31 -0.09 3.56 5.85
N HIS A 32 -0.66 3.53 4.65
CA HIS A 32 -1.50 4.63 4.14
C HIS A 32 -2.74 4.85 5.01
N LEU A 33 -3.44 3.78 5.38
CA LEU A 33 -4.63 3.85 6.23
C LEU A 33 -4.31 4.41 7.62
N VAL A 34 -3.17 4.02 8.21
CA VAL A 34 -2.70 4.58 9.48
C VAL A 34 -2.35 6.07 9.33
N VAL A 35 -1.67 6.48 8.26
CA VAL A 35 -1.34 7.89 8.01
C VAL A 35 -2.60 8.74 7.81
N LEU A 36 -3.59 8.23 7.07
CA LEU A 36 -4.91 8.85 6.94
C LEU A 36 -5.64 8.93 8.29
N SER A 37 -5.46 7.95 9.17
CA SER A 37 -6.09 7.99 10.49
C SER A 37 -5.45 8.97 11.48
N ASN A 38 -4.17 9.35 11.30
CA ASN A 38 -3.40 10.08 12.33
C ASN A 38 -3.32 11.61 12.15
N GLY A 39 -4.02 12.19 11.16
CA GLY A 39 -4.12 13.65 11.04
C GLY A 39 -3.13 14.31 10.09
N VAL A 40 -2.23 13.55 9.45
CA VAL A 40 -1.48 13.98 8.24
C VAL A 40 -2.33 13.77 6.98
N ASN A 41 -3.64 14.00 7.13
CA ASN A 41 -4.66 13.82 6.12
C ASN A 41 -4.44 14.80 4.98
N TRP A 42 -3.64 14.40 3.99
CA TRP A 42 -3.49 15.16 2.76
C TRP A 42 -4.85 15.37 2.07
N PHE A 43 -5.82 14.47 2.25
CA PHE A 43 -7.20 14.67 1.79
C PHE A 43 -7.89 15.84 2.48
N GLN A 44 -7.65 16.04 3.77
CA GLN A 44 -8.22 17.18 4.52
C GLN A 44 -7.50 18.48 4.16
N ILE A 45 -6.19 18.44 3.89
CA ILE A 45 -5.41 19.58 3.37
C ILE A 45 -5.86 19.95 1.95
N ALA A 46 -6.11 18.97 1.08
CA ALA A 46 -6.64 19.21 -0.27
C ALA A 46 -8.07 19.76 -0.23
N ALA A 47 -8.91 19.27 0.69
CA ALA A 47 -10.27 19.77 0.89
C ALA A 47 -10.31 21.19 1.48
N SER A 48 -9.37 21.56 2.34
CA SER A 48 -9.28 22.94 2.87
C SER A 48 -8.67 23.93 1.88
N HIS A 49 -7.86 23.47 0.91
CA HIS A 49 -7.29 24.33 -0.12
C HIS A 49 -8.27 24.66 -1.26
N ASN A 50 -9.35 23.90 -1.43
CA ASN A 50 -10.49 24.29 -2.27
C ASN A 50 -11.63 24.76 -1.36
N PRO A 51 -11.73 26.05 -1.04
CA PRO A 51 -12.94 26.54 -0.41
C PRO A 51 -14.03 26.36 -1.46
N ALA A 52 -14.86 25.33 -1.31
CA ALA A 52 -16.15 25.33 -1.97
C ALA A 52 -16.77 26.70 -1.66
N PRO A 53 -17.18 27.48 -2.67
CA PRO A 53 -17.79 28.78 -2.41
C PRO A 53 -18.94 28.49 -1.45
N ALA A 54 -18.84 29.08 -0.26
CA ALA A 54 -19.86 28.97 0.76
C ALA A 54 -21.21 29.12 0.05
N ALA A 55 -22.07 28.12 0.23
CA ALA A 55 -23.48 28.23 -0.08
C ALA A 55 -23.93 29.61 0.41
N SER A 56 -24.40 30.41 -0.52
CA SER A 56 -24.83 31.80 -0.34
C SER A 56 -26.19 31.85 0.34
N GLU A 57 -26.28 31.37 1.58
CA GLU A 57 -27.48 31.52 2.43
C GLU A 57 -27.11 32.02 3.84
#